data_AF-A0A846I2A0-F1
#
_entry.id   AF-A0A846I2A0-F1
#
_cell.length_a   1.000
_cell.length_b   1.000
_cell.length_c   1.000
_cell.angle_alpha   90.00
_cell.angle_beta   90.00
_cell.angle_gamma   90.00
#
_symmetry.space_group_name_H-M   'P 1'
#
loop_
_entity.id
_entity.type
_entity.pdbx_description
1 polymer ?
#
loop_
_entity_poly.entity_id
_entity_poly.type
_entity_poly.pdbx_seq_one_letter_code
_entity_poly.pdbx_strand_id
1 'polypeptide(L)'
;MIDNNTKIRLKKQIKKYLSELMDINVQDIMDDVDLTEMGATSMVIVQLYVILQEEYGISLDATVDLYKSISLNEIVENIEKTKIDLEDIVR
;
A
#
# COMPACT_ATOMS: atom_id res chain seq x y z
N MET A 1 1.78 -12.63 12.18
CA MET A 1 0.90 -11.53 12.62
C MET A 1 1.80 -10.38 12.97
N ILE A 2 1.67 -9.27 12.24
CA ILE A 2 2.46 -8.06 12.54
C ILE A 2 1.82 -7.37 13.73
N ASP A 3 2.62 -6.72 14.57
CA ASP A 3 2.07 -5.97 15.69
C ASP A 3 1.39 -4.67 15.19
N ASN A 4 0.50 -4.12 16.03
CA ASN A 4 -0.28 -2.94 15.68
C ASN A 4 0.59 -1.71 15.33
N ASN A 5 1.77 -1.56 15.92
CA ASN A 5 2.63 -0.40 15.62
C ASN A 5 3.24 -0.52 14.24
N THR A 6 3.67 -1.72 13.85
CA THR A 6 4.14 -2.02 12.49
C THR A 6 3.04 -1.73 11.47
N LYS A 7 1.80 -2.14 11.74
CA LYS A 7 0.65 -1.85 10.86
C LYS A 7 0.38 -0.35 10.69
N ILE A 8 0.38 0.41 11.79
CA ILE A 8 0.15 1.86 11.77
C ILE A 8 1.21 2.57 10.92
N ARG A 9 2.47 2.19 11.09
CA ARG A 9 3.56 2.84 10.37
C ARG A 9 3.61 2.41 8.89
N LEU A 10 3.32 1.15 8.57
CA LEU A 10 3.17 0.69 7.17
C LEU A 10 2.08 1.50 6.45
N LYS A 11 0.91 1.68 7.08
CA LYS A 11 -0.14 2.55 6.54
C LYS A 11 0.36 3.96 6.29
N LYS A 12 1.06 4.56 7.27
CA LYS A 12 1.62 5.90 7.14
C LYS A 12 2.58 6.02 5.95
N GLN A 13 3.40 5.00 5.74
CA GLN A 13 4.36 4.96 4.63
C GLN A 13 3.64 4.84 3.28
N ILE A 14 2.69 3.92 3.15
CA ILE A 14 1.91 3.76 1.91
C ILE A 14 1.13 5.04 1.59
N LYS A 15 0.54 5.71 2.58
CA LYS A 15 -0.12 7.01 2.37
C LYS A 15 0.84 8.06 1.83
N LYS A 16 2.09 8.07 2.28
CA LYS A 16 3.11 8.98 1.76
C LYS A 16 3.36 8.72 0.27
N TYR A 17 3.59 7.47 -0.13
CA TYR A 17 3.77 7.13 -1.55
C TYR A 17 2.55 7.48 -2.40
N LEU A 18 1.36 7.14 -1.94
CA LEU A 18 0.12 7.50 -2.64
C LEU A 18 -0.04 9.01 -2.78
N SER A 19 0.29 9.79 -1.74
CA SER A 19 0.24 11.25 -1.80
C SER A 19 1.19 11.83 -2.85
N GLU A 20 2.40 11.24 -2.96
CA GLU A 20 3.41 11.65 -3.93
C GLU A 20 3.03 11.22 -5.36
N LEU A 21 2.51 9.99 -5.54
CA LEU A 21 2.09 9.46 -6.84
C LEU A 21 0.84 10.16 -7.40
N MET A 22 -0.06 10.60 -6.54
CA MET A 22 -1.35 11.20 -6.91
C MET A 22 -1.34 12.74 -6.83
N ASP A 23 -0.29 13.34 -6.29
CA ASP A 23 -0.17 14.79 -6.05
C ASP A 23 -1.34 15.36 -5.21
N ILE A 24 -1.65 14.68 -4.10
CA ILE A 24 -2.70 15.07 -3.14
C ILE A 24 -2.14 15.13 -1.71
N ASN A 25 -2.88 15.69 -0.76
CA ASN A 25 -2.42 15.68 0.63
C ASN A 25 -2.56 14.28 1.24
N VAL A 26 -1.58 13.89 2.05
CA VAL A 26 -1.60 12.61 2.80
C VAL A 26 -2.84 12.44 3.68
N GLN A 27 -3.44 13.55 4.15
CA GLN A 27 -4.64 13.56 4.99
C GLN A 27 -5.91 13.22 4.21
N ASP A 28 -5.89 13.38 2.90
CA ASP A 28 -7.03 13.10 2.01
C ASP A 28 -7.11 11.61 1.65
N ILE A 29 -6.11 10.81 2.03
CA ILE A 29 -6.05 9.36 1.79
C ILE A 29 -6.72 8.61 2.94
N MET A 30 -7.87 8.01 2.66
CA MET A 30 -8.68 7.24 3.60
C MET A 30 -8.28 5.76 3.62
N ASP A 31 -8.40 5.11 4.77
CA ASP A 31 -7.92 3.74 5.00
C ASP A 31 -8.83 2.67 4.38
N ASP A 32 -10.13 2.96 4.37
CA ASP A 32 -11.26 2.07 4.08
C ASP A 32 -11.99 2.43 2.79
N VAL A 33 -11.54 3.49 2.11
CA VAL A 33 -12.07 3.92 0.81
C VAL A 33 -11.24 3.28 -0.29
N ASP A 34 -11.95 2.94 -1.35
CA ASP A 34 -11.41 2.51 -2.62
C ASP A 34 -10.41 3.55 -3.18
N LEU A 35 -9.19 3.13 -3.50
CA LEU A 35 -8.15 4.01 -4.03
C LEU A 35 -8.60 4.72 -5.32
N THR A 36 -9.41 4.09 -6.16
CA THR A 36 -9.91 4.67 -7.41
C THR A 36 -10.95 5.77 -7.16
N GLU A 37 -11.71 5.71 -6.07
CA GLU A 37 -12.61 6.79 -5.64
C GLU A 37 -11.82 8.03 -5.18
N MET A 38 -10.58 7.84 -4.73
CA MET A 38 -9.65 8.91 -4.36
C MET A 38 -8.82 9.41 -5.56
N GLY A 39 -9.04 8.87 -6.76
CA GLY A 39 -8.36 9.29 -7.98
C GLY A 39 -7.14 8.44 -8.37
N ALA A 40 -6.87 7.33 -7.68
CA ALA A 40 -5.80 6.42 -8.09
C ALA A 40 -6.18 5.72 -9.40
N THR A 41 -5.25 5.73 -10.34
CA THR A 41 -5.37 4.92 -11.57
C THR A 41 -4.74 3.55 -11.36
N SER A 42 -5.02 2.60 -12.25
CA SER A 42 -4.29 1.32 -12.26
C SER A 42 -2.78 1.50 -12.37
N MET A 43 -2.31 2.57 -13.04
CA MET A 43 -0.88 2.91 -13.11
C MET A 43 -0.32 3.32 -11.75
N VAL A 44 -1.04 4.15 -10.99
CA VAL A 44 -0.64 4.55 -9.63
C VAL A 44 -0.55 3.32 -8.72
N ILE A 45 -1.53 2.41 -8.80
CA ILE A 45 -1.53 1.17 -8.01
C ILE A 45 -0.32 0.30 -8.38
N VAL A 46 -0.02 0.13 -9.67
CA VAL A 46 1.18 -0.59 -10.13
C VAL A 46 2.46 0.06 -9.60
N GLN A 47 2.59 1.38 -9.71
CA GLN A 47 3.77 2.11 -9.24
C GLN A 47 3.97 1.98 -7.74
N LEU A 48 2.89 2.05 -6.95
CA LEU A 48 2.95 1.79 -5.51
C LEU A 48 3.54 0.40 -5.23
N TYR A 49 3.06 -0.63 -5.93
CA TYR A 49 3.57 -1.97 -5.73
C TYR A 49 5.02 -2.15 -6.17
N VAL A 50 5.44 -1.49 -7.26
CA VAL A 50 6.85 -1.49 -7.67
C VAL A 50 7.72 -0.87 -6.58
N ILE A 51 7.32 0.26 -6.00
CA ILE A 51 8.04 0.90 -4.87
C ILE A 51 8.12 -0.08 -3.69
N LEU A 52 7.01 -0.70 -3.31
CA LEU A 52 6.98 -1.66 -2.20
C LEU A 52 7.84 -2.91 -2.48
N GLN A 53 7.94 -3.34 -3.73
CA GLN A 53 8.79 -4.46 -4.13
C GLN A 53 10.27 -4.07 -4.11
N GLU A 54 10.63 -2.91 -4.65
CA GLU A 54 12.01 -2.43 -4.73
C GLU A 54 12.58 -2.06 -3.36
N GLU A 55 11.80 -1.36 -2.53
CA GLU A 55 12.28 -0.91 -1.23
C GLU A 55 12.24 -2.01 -0.17
N TYR A 56 11.30 -2.96 -0.28
CA TYR A 56 10.99 -3.89 0.82
C TYR A 56 10.92 -5.36 0.43
N GLY A 57 11.14 -5.69 -0.85
CA GLY A 57 11.04 -7.06 -1.34
C GLY A 57 9.61 -7.62 -1.34
N ILE A 58 8.58 -6.76 -1.24
CA ILE A 58 7.18 -7.18 -1.34
C ILE A 58 6.87 -7.64 -2.75
N SER A 59 6.88 -8.96 -2.96
CA SER A 59 6.37 -9.54 -4.19
C SER A 59 4.85 -9.47 -4.18
N LEU A 60 4.28 -8.79 -5.16
CA LEU A 60 2.92 -9.05 -5.59
C LEU A 60 2.83 -10.53 -5.96
N ASP A 61 2.00 -11.30 -5.26
CA ASP A 61 1.53 -12.56 -5.82
C ASP A 61 0.71 -12.22 -7.08
N ALA A 62 0.80 -13.05 -8.12
CA ALA A 62 0.10 -12.85 -9.39
C ALA A 62 -1.44 -12.84 -9.28
N THR A 63 -1.98 -12.95 -8.06
CA THR A 63 -3.40 -12.97 -7.72
C THR A 63 -3.96 -11.58 -7.38
N VAL A 64 -3.13 -10.53 -7.28
CA VAL A 64 -3.65 -9.16 -7.14
C VAL A 64 -4.26 -8.72 -8.46
N ASP A 65 -5.58 -8.73 -8.48
CA ASP A 65 -6.38 -8.25 -9.59
C ASP A 65 -6.35 -6.72 -9.60
N LEU A 66 -5.39 -6.14 -10.34
CA LEU A 66 -5.20 -4.69 -10.47
C LEU A 66 -6.38 -3.97 -11.15
N TYR A 67 -7.34 -4.72 -11.69
CA TYR A 67 -8.59 -4.19 -12.21
C TYR A 67 -9.68 -4.12 -11.15
N LYS A 68 -9.47 -4.73 -9.98
CA LYS A 68 -10.35 -4.60 -8.83
C LYS A 68 -9.93 -3.43 -7.97
N SER A 69 -10.95 -2.65 -7.65
CA SER A 69 -11.32 -2.31 -6.28
C SER A 69 -10.33 -2.64 -5.17
N ILE A 70 -9.45 -1.74 -4.71
CA ILE A 70 -8.65 -1.97 -3.49
C ILE A 70 -8.56 -0.72 -2.60
N SER A 71 -8.62 -0.93 -1.29
CA SER A 71 -8.39 0.06 -0.23
C SER A 71 -7.00 -0.08 0.39
N LEU A 72 -6.55 0.92 1.15
CA LEU A 72 -5.29 0.86 1.90
C LEU A 72 -5.29 -0.30 2.92
N ASN A 73 -6.41 -0.54 3.61
CA ASN A 73 -6.54 -1.66 4.54
C ASN A 73 -6.27 -3.00 3.86
N GLU A 74 -6.84 -3.21 2.67
CA GLU A 74 -6.66 -4.44 1.90
C GLU A 74 -5.23 -4.60 1.38
N ILE A 75 -4.57 -3.50 0.97
CA ILE A 75 -3.13 -3.54 0.62
C ILE A 75 -2.31 -4.03 1.81
N VAL A 76 -2.54 -3.46 2.99
CA VAL A 76 -1.82 -3.85 4.21
C VAL A 76 -2.09 -5.31 4.58
N GLU A 77 -3.35 -5.77 4.48
CA GLU A 77 -3.70 -7.17 4.70
C GLU A 77 -3.05 -8.11 3.68
N ASN A 78 -2.89 -7.68 2.43
CA ASN A 78 -2.19 -8.46 1.41
C ASN A 78 -0.70 -8.53 1.71
N ILE A 79 -0.08 -7.44 2.17
CA ILE A 79 1.31 -7.42 2.62
C ILE A 79 1.49 -8.32 3.84
N GLU A 80 0.56 -8.31 4.80
CA GLU A 80 0.61 -9.19 6.00
C GLU A 80 0.63 -10.68 5.65
N LYS A 81 0.05 -11.07 4.50
CA LYS A 81 0.07 -12.45 4.00
C LYS A 81 1.41 -12.82 3.36
N THR A 82 2.22 -11.84 2.96
CA THR A 82 3.58 -12.09 2.45
C THR A 82 4.52 -12.40 3.61
N LYS A 83 5.39 -13.40 3.45
CA LYS A 83 6.36 -13.85 4.49
C LYS A 83 7.58 -12.92 4.57
N ILE A 84 7.37 -11.63 4.74
CA ILE A 84 8.42 -10.61 4.73
C ILE A 84 8.61 -10.05 6.14
N ASP A 85 9.86 -9.74 6.48
CA ASP A 85 10.18 -9.04 7.71
C ASP A 85 9.79 -7.57 7.57
N LEU A 86 8.65 -7.19 8.13
CA LEU A 86 8.12 -5.86 7.95
C LEU A 86 8.95 -4.79 8.67
N GLU A 87 9.88 -5.13 9.58
CA GLU A 87 10.70 -4.13 10.29
C GLU A 87 11.52 -3.25 9.33
N ASP A 88 11.89 -3.76 8.16
CA ASP A 88 12.64 -3.01 7.15
C ASP A 88 11.79 -1.96 6.43
N ILE A 89 10.45 -2.09 6.46
CA ILE A 89 9.54 -1.14 5.79
C ILE A 89 9.47 0.21 6.49
N VAL A 90 9.77 0.16 7.77
CA VAL A 90 9.21 1.11 8.68
C VAL A 90 10.26 1.99 9.34
N ARG A 91 11.53 1.56 9.28
CA ARG A 91 12.69 2.29 9.80
C ARG A 91 12.75 3.72 9.27
#